data_AF-A0A850SFG7-F1
#
_entry.id   AF-A0A850SFG7-F1
#
_cell.length_a   1.000
_cell.length_b   1.000
_cell.length_c   1.000
_cell.angle_alpha   90.00
_cell.angle_beta   90.00
_cell.angle_gamma   90.00
#
_symmetry.space_group_name_H-M   'P 1'
#
loop_
_entity.id
_entity.type
_entity.pdbx_description
1 polymer ?
#
loop_
_entity_poly.entity_id
_entity_poly.type
_entity_poly.pdbx_seq_one_letter_code
_entity_poly.pdbx_strand_id
1 'polypeptide(L)'
;MAFDKISVPENGEKINMGADGILSVPDQPIVTFIEGDGTGRDIWRASQRVLDAAVAKAYSGSRKIAWMEVFAGEKAWNLYGQSDDAWLPQETLDAFSEYLIGIKGPLTTPIGGGISSLNVALRQKLDLYTCLRPVKYFEGVPSPVKRPEDVDMVIFRENSEDIYAGIEWASGTEEVKRVIAFLQDEMGVSKIRFPESSGIGVKPVSQEGTARLVRAAIQYAIDNGRESVTLVHKGNIMKFTEGAFRNWGYDVAKDEFGAVEIDGGPWCKLPNGIVIKDAIADIALQQVLTRATEFDVIATLNLNGDYLSDALAAQVGGIGIAPGANINYTTGHAIFEATHGTAPKYADKDMVNPSSVLLSGEMMLRYMGWVEAADLILDGINGAIAAKTVTYDFHRQMEGATKLSTSEFGDAVISHMGRAETAKPEDQYDELAERFKELFEAGAEKSSEYAQIAMEKARKQLTAAGAFSEEQGKNLKQFLERDFAQVADVMRSEAKEKLNPSRVGAGALASLSALLNVAGSALSSIAERTQKAISCRSGEITSAGTLTCSACGNELHFKKTGRVPPCPKCHATEFTKSY
;
A
#
# COMPACT_ATOMS: atom_id res chain seq x y z
N MET A 1 -19.35 -9.12 26.97
CA MET A 1 -19.80 -10.34 27.70
C MET A 1 -18.81 -10.67 28.81
N ALA A 2 -19.12 -11.57 29.75
CA ALA A 2 -18.10 -12.07 30.68
C ALA A 2 -17.33 -13.21 29.99
N PHE A 3 -16.05 -12.99 29.73
CA PHE A 3 -15.14 -13.99 29.18
C PHE A 3 -14.65 -14.95 30.28
N ASP A 4 -14.33 -16.20 29.94
CA ASP A 4 -13.82 -17.21 30.90
C ASP A 4 -12.32 -17.01 31.13
N LYS A 5 -11.49 -17.06 30.08
CA LYS A 5 -10.03 -16.89 30.19
C LYS A 5 -9.51 -15.56 29.66
N ILE A 6 -10.31 -14.81 28.88
CA ILE A 6 -9.87 -13.52 28.31
C ILE A 6 -10.04 -12.41 29.37
N SER A 7 -8.99 -11.61 29.56
CA SER A 7 -9.00 -10.45 30.45
C SER A 7 -9.12 -9.16 29.64
N VAL A 8 -10.23 -8.44 29.81
CA VAL A 8 -10.45 -7.15 29.14
C VAL A 8 -9.61 -6.06 29.82
N PRO A 9 -8.83 -5.27 29.08
CA PRO A 9 -8.07 -4.16 29.66
C PRO A 9 -8.98 -3.10 30.31
N GLU A 10 -8.66 -2.67 31.53
CA GLU A 10 -9.49 -1.70 32.29
C GLU A 10 -9.53 -0.30 31.66
N ASN A 11 -8.45 0.12 30.98
CA ASN A 11 -8.27 1.48 30.47
C ASN A 11 -8.57 1.61 28.96
N GLY A 12 -9.16 0.59 28.34
CA GLY A 12 -9.39 0.56 26.90
C GLY A 12 -10.85 0.82 26.50
N GLU A 13 -11.04 1.39 25.31
CA GLU A 13 -12.34 1.68 24.72
C GLU A 13 -12.55 0.86 23.43
N LYS A 14 -13.80 0.54 23.11
CA LYS A 14 -14.14 -0.23 21.91
C LYS A 14 -14.03 0.61 20.65
N ILE A 15 -13.51 0.00 19.59
CA ILE A 15 -13.66 0.49 18.23
C ILE A 15 -15.06 0.15 17.75
N ASN A 16 -15.72 1.08 17.05
CA ASN A 16 -17.05 0.86 16.48
C ASN A 16 -17.05 1.22 15.00
N MET A 17 -17.84 0.50 14.21
CA MET A 17 -18.15 0.88 12.84
C MET A 17 -19.29 1.90 12.83
N GLY A 18 -19.03 3.10 12.31
CA GLY A 18 -20.02 4.16 12.17
C GLY A 18 -21.09 3.81 11.13
N ALA A 19 -22.25 4.48 11.21
CA ALA A 19 -23.33 4.30 10.25
C ALA A 19 -22.98 4.79 8.82
N ASP A 20 -21.92 5.58 8.71
CA ASP A 20 -21.30 6.05 7.48
C ASP A 20 -20.29 5.05 6.88
N GLY A 21 -20.05 3.92 7.54
CA GLY A 21 -19.07 2.92 7.10
C GLY A 21 -17.63 3.29 7.46
N ILE A 22 -17.42 4.27 8.35
CA ILE A 22 -16.10 4.70 8.81
C ILE A 22 -15.88 4.20 10.25
N LEU A 23 -14.66 3.73 10.54
CA LEU A 23 -14.30 3.30 11.89
C LEU A 23 -14.16 4.51 12.84
N SER A 24 -14.87 4.45 13.96
CA SER A 24 -14.66 5.34 15.10
C SER A 24 -13.62 4.72 16.04
N VAL A 25 -12.39 5.22 15.96
CA VAL A 25 -11.25 4.74 16.76
C VAL A 25 -10.96 5.72 17.91
N PRO A 26 -11.13 5.32 19.18
CA PRO A 26 -10.80 6.16 20.34
C PRO A 26 -9.27 6.29 20.52
N ASP A 27 -8.82 7.18 21.40
CA ASP A 27 -7.37 7.36 21.67
C ASP A 27 -6.73 6.17 22.40
N GLN A 28 -7.54 5.39 23.14
CA GLN A 28 -7.11 4.14 23.79
C GLN A 28 -7.92 2.92 23.33
N PRO A 29 -7.79 2.51 22.06
CA PRO A 29 -8.59 1.42 21.52
C PRO A 29 -8.15 0.07 22.09
N ILE A 30 -9.13 -0.78 22.39
CA ILE A 30 -8.90 -2.20 22.65
C ILE A 30 -8.67 -2.89 21.32
N VAL A 31 -7.51 -3.54 21.19
CA VAL A 31 -7.15 -4.35 20.02
C VAL A 31 -6.85 -5.76 20.48
N THR A 32 -7.54 -6.74 19.90
CA THR A 32 -7.31 -8.14 20.23
C THR A 32 -6.02 -8.64 19.60
N PHE A 33 -5.34 -9.56 20.28
CA PHE A 33 -4.21 -10.24 19.66
C PHE A 33 -4.13 -11.72 20.02
N ILE A 34 -3.62 -12.52 19.07
CA ILE A 34 -3.20 -13.90 19.32
C ILE A 34 -1.68 -13.98 19.16
N GLU A 35 -0.98 -14.35 20.23
CA GLU A 35 0.49 -14.49 20.22
C GLU A 35 0.98 -15.44 19.10
N GLY A 36 0.23 -16.52 18.85
CA GLY A 36 0.54 -17.53 17.84
C GLY A 36 1.41 -18.66 18.37
N ASP A 37 1.48 -19.74 17.60
CA ASP A 37 2.23 -20.95 17.92
C ASP A 37 3.70 -20.84 17.45
N GLY A 38 4.55 -21.72 18.00
CA GLY A 38 5.96 -21.79 17.62
C GLY A 38 6.69 -20.45 17.80
N THR A 39 7.18 -19.87 16.72
CA THR A 39 7.88 -18.57 16.73
C THR A 39 6.98 -17.36 17.01
N GLY A 40 5.66 -17.55 17.13
CA GLY A 40 4.71 -16.49 17.47
C GLY A 40 5.10 -15.70 18.72
N ARG A 41 5.58 -16.39 19.77
CA ARG A 41 6.04 -15.77 21.01
C ARG A 41 7.22 -14.81 20.82
N ASP A 42 8.20 -15.19 20.01
CA ASP A 42 9.39 -14.37 19.74
C ASP A 42 9.00 -13.11 18.97
N ILE A 43 8.26 -13.28 17.86
CA ILE A 43 7.91 -12.16 16.99
C ILE A 43 6.89 -11.22 17.62
N TRP A 44 5.95 -11.73 18.42
CA TRP A 44 4.94 -10.90 19.08
C TRP A 44 5.58 -9.98 20.12
N ARG A 45 6.45 -10.50 20.99
CA ARG A 45 7.16 -9.71 22.01
C ARG A 45 7.97 -8.57 21.39
N ALA A 46 8.62 -8.81 20.26
CA ALA A 46 9.30 -7.76 19.51
C ALA A 46 8.29 -6.79 18.86
N SER A 47 7.26 -7.31 18.21
CA SER A 47 6.31 -6.51 17.44
C SER A 47 5.50 -5.54 18.29
N GLN A 48 4.98 -6.00 19.43
CA GLN A 48 4.20 -5.18 20.35
C GLN A 48 5.01 -3.95 20.81
N ARG A 49 6.29 -4.14 21.19
CA ARG A 49 7.18 -3.05 21.61
C ARG A 49 7.36 -1.99 20.53
N VAL A 50 7.55 -2.42 19.29
CA VAL A 50 7.75 -1.52 18.15
C VAL A 50 6.45 -0.75 17.85
N LEU A 51 5.30 -1.43 17.84
CA LEU A 51 3.99 -0.79 17.63
C LEU A 51 3.70 0.24 18.74
N ASP A 52 3.91 -0.12 20.00
CA ASP A 52 3.73 0.79 21.14
C ASP A 52 4.67 2.01 21.03
N ALA A 53 5.92 1.81 20.62
CA ALA A 53 6.89 2.89 20.43
C ALA A 53 6.49 3.84 19.28
N ALA A 54 6.01 3.30 18.16
CA ALA A 54 5.56 4.10 17.02
C ALA A 54 4.34 4.96 17.39
N VAL A 55 3.34 4.38 18.06
CA VAL A 55 2.14 5.11 18.54
C VAL A 55 2.54 6.18 19.55
N ALA A 56 3.36 5.85 20.55
CA ALA A 56 3.82 6.81 21.54
C ALA A 56 4.60 7.97 20.92
N LYS A 57 5.43 7.69 19.91
CA LYS A 57 6.21 8.70 19.18
C LYS A 57 5.34 9.59 18.29
N ALA A 58 4.46 9.02 17.47
CA ALA A 58 3.61 9.77 16.56
C ALA A 58 2.69 10.74 17.31
N TYR A 59 2.13 10.30 18.44
CA TYR A 59 1.10 11.06 19.16
C TYR A 59 1.57 11.63 20.49
N SER A 60 2.88 11.65 20.76
CA SER A 60 3.46 12.17 22.00
C SER A 60 2.80 11.60 23.27
N GLY A 61 2.40 10.33 23.23
CA GLY A 61 1.73 9.62 24.30
C GLY A 61 0.24 9.92 24.51
N SER A 62 -0.40 10.76 23.67
CA SER A 62 -1.85 11.02 23.77
C SER A 62 -2.70 9.82 23.34
N ARG A 63 -2.15 8.92 22.52
CA ARG A 63 -2.77 7.67 22.09
C ARG A 63 -1.99 6.47 22.58
N LYS A 64 -2.68 5.36 22.83
CA LYS A 64 -2.07 4.09 23.27
C LYS A 64 -2.97 2.91 22.95
N ILE A 65 -2.42 1.80 22.47
CA ILE A 65 -3.21 0.58 22.27
C ILE A 65 -3.41 -0.16 23.59
N ALA A 66 -4.66 -0.55 23.88
CA ALA A 66 -5.01 -1.43 24.99
C ALA A 66 -5.08 -2.88 24.48
N TRP A 67 -3.94 -3.58 24.50
CA TRP A 67 -3.83 -4.95 24.00
C TRP A 67 -4.65 -5.95 24.83
N MET A 68 -5.55 -6.68 24.18
CA MET A 68 -6.34 -7.76 24.79
C MET A 68 -5.93 -9.11 24.20
N GLU A 69 -5.29 -9.95 25.00
CA GLU A 69 -4.91 -11.29 24.52
C GLU A 69 -6.15 -12.18 24.37
N VAL A 70 -6.27 -12.79 23.19
CA VAL A 70 -7.24 -13.85 22.89
C VAL A 70 -6.49 -15.09 22.40
N PHE A 71 -7.10 -16.26 22.51
CA PHE A 71 -6.36 -17.51 22.41
C PHE A 71 -6.85 -18.35 21.22
N ALA A 72 -5.91 -18.81 20.39
CA ALA A 72 -6.12 -19.87 19.42
C ALA A 72 -4.85 -20.72 19.30
N GLY A 73 -4.95 -21.90 18.68
CA GLY A 73 -3.80 -22.78 18.48
C GLY A 73 -3.43 -23.58 19.74
N GLU A 74 -2.15 -23.94 19.85
CA GLU A 74 -1.62 -24.78 20.93
C GLU A 74 -1.79 -24.13 22.30
N LYS A 75 -1.64 -22.81 22.39
CA LYS A 75 -1.86 -22.06 23.64
C LYS A 75 -3.30 -22.19 24.12
N ALA A 76 -4.28 -22.08 23.21
CA ALA A 76 -5.68 -22.27 23.53
C ALA A 76 -5.98 -23.73 23.90
N TRP A 77 -5.50 -24.68 23.12
CA TRP A 77 -5.71 -26.11 23.39
C TRP A 77 -5.28 -26.51 24.81
N ASN A 78 -4.14 -26.00 25.27
CA ASN A 78 -3.65 -26.23 26.64
C ASN A 78 -4.47 -25.52 27.72
N LEU A 79 -4.95 -24.30 27.47
CA LEU A 79 -5.70 -23.49 28.45
C LEU A 79 -7.16 -23.94 28.61
N TYR A 80 -7.77 -24.49 27.56
CA TYR A 80 -9.21 -24.76 27.47
C TYR A 80 -9.59 -26.25 27.56
N GLY A 81 -8.65 -27.12 27.98
CA GLY A 81 -8.97 -28.52 28.30
C GLY A 81 -8.75 -29.53 27.18
N GLN A 82 -7.95 -29.20 26.16
CA GLN A 82 -7.38 -30.15 25.19
C GLN A 82 -8.38 -30.92 24.30
N SER A 83 -9.56 -30.36 24.07
CA SER A 83 -10.55 -30.86 23.12
C SER A 83 -10.42 -30.20 21.73
N ASP A 84 -11.15 -30.70 20.73
CA ASP A 84 -11.09 -30.16 19.36
C ASP A 84 -11.59 -28.70 19.27
N ASP A 85 -12.59 -28.35 20.07
CA ASP A 85 -13.10 -26.98 20.21
C ASP A 85 -12.14 -26.05 20.97
N ALA A 86 -11.22 -26.61 21.77
CA ALA A 86 -10.22 -25.83 22.49
C ALA A 86 -9.15 -25.19 21.57
N TRP A 87 -8.99 -25.67 20.32
CA TRP A 87 -8.08 -25.06 19.35
C TRP A 87 -8.52 -23.66 18.90
N LEU A 88 -9.83 -23.41 18.88
CA LEU A 88 -10.42 -22.10 18.59
C LEU A 88 -11.66 -21.92 19.47
N PRO A 89 -11.47 -21.48 20.73
CA PRO A 89 -12.56 -21.25 21.67
C PRO A 89 -13.59 -20.26 21.13
N GLN A 90 -14.86 -20.48 21.45
CA GLN A 90 -15.93 -19.58 21.04
C GLN A 90 -15.72 -18.16 21.58
N GLU A 91 -15.20 -18.02 22.81
CA GLU A 91 -14.96 -16.70 23.39
C GLU A 91 -13.91 -15.86 22.63
N THR A 92 -12.98 -16.51 21.92
CA THR A 92 -12.05 -15.81 21.01
C THR A 92 -12.80 -15.23 19.81
N LEU A 93 -13.75 -15.95 19.22
CA LEU A 93 -14.58 -15.46 18.12
C LEU A 93 -15.51 -14.33 18.59
N ASP A 94 -16.08 -14.47 19.77
CA ASP A 94 -16.94 -13.46 20.37
C ASP A 94 -16.14 -12.17 20.65
N ALA A 95 -14.89 -12.30 21.14
CA ALA A 95 -14.00 -11.16 21.34
C ALA A 95 -13.61 -10.47 20.02
N PHE A 96 -13.24 -11.22 18.97
CA PHE A 96 -12.99 -10.60 17.66
C PHE A 96 -14.24 -9.89 17.12
N SER A 97 -15.42 -10.47 17.34
CA SER A 97 -16.70 -9.88 16.92
C SER A 97 -17.04 -8.61 17.71
N GLU A 98 -16.74 -8.58 19.02
CA GLU A 98 -17.08 -7.47 19.91
C GLU A 98 -16.10 -6.28 19.79
N TYR A 99 -14.83 -6.53 19.43
CA TYR A 99 -13.77 -5.52 19.40
C TYR A 99 -13.25 -5.17 18.00
N LEU A 100 -13.81 -5.79 16.95
CA LEU A 100 -13.59 -5.58 15.51
C LEU A 100 -12.18 -5.84 14.98
N ILE A 101 -11.15 -5.26 15.61
CA ILE A 101 -9.78 -5.26 15.13
C ILE A 101 -8.91 -6.15 15.99
N GLY A 102 -8.14 -7.02 15.34
CA GLY A 102 -7.04 -7.68 16.00
C GLY A 102 -5.91 -8.12 15.10
N ILE A 103 -4.86 -8.64 15.72
CA ILE A 103 -3.63 -9.07 15.05
C ILE A 103 -3.20 -10.44 15.56
N LYS A 104 -2.67 -11.30 14.69
CA LYS A 104 -2.23 -12.64 15.11
C LYS A 104 -0.85 -13.02 14.59
N GLY A 105 -0.14 -13.79 15.41
CA GLY A 105 0.98 -14.60 14.99
C GLY A 105 0.55 -15.80 14.11
N PRO A 106 1.50 -16.67 13.75
CA PRO A 106 1.24 -17.87 12.98
C PRO A 106 0.50 -18.91 13.83
N LEU A 107 -0.39 -19.71 13.22
CA LEU A 107 -1.14 -20.77 13.90
C LEU A 107 -0.81 -22.12 13.27
N THR A 108 -0.61 -23.14 14.10
CA THR A 108 -0.44 -24.52 13.66
C THR A 108 -1.81 -25.12 13.36
N THR A 109 -1.99 -25.70 12.18
CA THR A 109 -3.16 -26.55 11.90
C THR A 109 -2.77 -28.01 12.18
N PRO A 110 -3.47 -28.73 13.07
CA PRO A 110 -3.20 -30.14 13.35
C PRO A 110 -3.29 -31.01 12.08
N ILE A 111 -2.31 -31.87 11.83
CA ILE A 111 -2.31 -32.78 10.68
C ILE A 111 -3.06 -34.07 11.06
N GLY A 112 -4.04 -34.47 10.23
CA GLY A 112 -4.64 -35.82 10.28
C GLY A 112 -5.92 -36.01 11.11
N GLY A 113 -6.51 -34.94 11.64
CA GLY A 113 -7.72 -35.00 12.50
C GLY A 113 -9.05 -34.57 11.86
N GLY A 114 -9.08 -34.22 10.57
CA GLY A 114 -10.29 -33.69 9.92
C GLY A 114 -10.65 -32.25 10.34
N ILE A 115 -9.79 -31.57 11.09
CA ILE A 115 -9.95 -30.15 11.46
C ILE A 115 -9.52 -29.28 10.28
N SER A 116 -10.42 -28.40 9.83
CA SER A 116 -10.10 -27.38 8.82
C SER A 116 -9.07 -26.39 9.36
N SER A 117 -8.30 -25.73 8.48
CA SER A 117 -7.26 -24.79 8.92
C SER A 117 -7.83 -23.71 9.85
N LEU A 118 -7.17 -23.47 11.00
CA LEU A 118 -7.59 -22.44 11.97
C LEU A 118 -7.65 -21.05 11.34
N ASN A 119 -6.74 -20.74 10.42
CA ASN A 119 -6.75 -19.48 9.68
C ASN A 119 -8.01 -19.38 8.79
N VAL A 120 -8.36 -20.46 8.09
CA VAL A 120 -9.59 -20.53 7.28
C VAL A 120 -10.83 -20.44 8.16
N ALA A 121 -10.85 -21.12 9.30
CA ALA A 121 -11.96 -21.08 10.24
C ALA A 121 -12.21 -19.66 10.78
N LEU A 122 -11.16 -18.92 11.17
CA LEU A 122 -11.28 -17.52 11.57
C LEU A 122 -11.86 -16.66 10.44
N ARG A 123 -11.33 -16.81 9.21
CA ARG A 123 -11.78 -16.05 8.05
C ARG A 123 -13.25 -16.30 7.72
N GLN A 124 -13.68 -17.56 7.72
CA GLN A 124 -15.04 -17.95 7.39
C GLN A 124 -16.04 -17.57 8.49
N LYS A 125 -15.74 -17.88 9.76
CA LYS A 125 -16.66 -17.62 10.87
C LYS A 125 -16.89 -16.13 11.13
N LEU A 126 -15.91 -15.29 10.78
CA LEU A 126 -16.00 -13.82 10.90
C LEU A 126 -16.31 -13.13 9.56
N ASP A 127 -16.59 -13.90 8.49
CA ASP A 127 -16.83 -13.40 7.13
C ASP A 127 -15.79 -12.37 6.66
N LEU A 128 -14.50 -12.62 6.92
CA LEU A 128 -13.38 -11.77 6.51
C LEU A 128 -13.05 -11.99 5.03
N TYR A 129 -13.93 -11.48 4.17
CA TYR A 129 -14.01 -11.81 2.75
C TYR A 129 -12.88 -11.28 1.88
N THR A 130 -12.11 -10.29 2.36
CA THR A 130 -10.93 -9.78 1.65
C THR A 130 -9.67 -10.25 2.35
N CYS A 131 -8.82 -11.01 1.66
CA CYS A 131 -7.42 -11.15 2.04
C CYS A 131 -6.62 -10.04 1.33
N LEU A 132 -6.12 -9.07 2.09
CA LEU A 132 -5.34 -7.93 1.60
C LEU A 132 -3.85 -8.22 1.76
N ARG A 133 -3.10 -8.14 0.64
CA ARG A 133 -1.65 -8.38 0.59
C ARG A 133 -0.94 -7.27 -0.20
N PRO A 134 -0.46 -6.21 0.47
CA PRO A 134 0.49 -5.27 -0.11
C PRO A 134 1.83 -5.98 -0.34
N VAL A 135 2.41 -5.82 -1.52
CA VAL A 135 3.72 -6.35 -1.88
C VAL A 135 4.55 -5.23 -2.49
N LYS A 136 5.58 -4.83 -1.75
CA LYS A 136 6.50 -3.76 -2.12
C LYS A 136 7.92 -4.17 -1.81
N TYR A 137 8.86 -3.70 -2.64
CA TYR A 137 10.29 -3.85 -2.36
C TYR A 137 10.79 -2.85 -1.31
N PHE A 138 11.57 -3.35 -0.36
CA PHE A 138 12.29 -2.55 0.63
C PHE A 138 13.75 -2.45 0.18
N GLU A 139 14.30 -1.23 0.13
CA GLU A 139 15.65 -0.99 -0.36
C GLU A 139 16.68 -1.80 0.44
N GLY A 140 17.57 -2.51 -0.27
CA GLY A 140 18.59 -3.35 0.35
C GLY A 140 18.16 -4.79 0.64
N VAL A 141 16.87 -5.13 0.50
CA VAL A 141 16.43 -6.53 0.58
C VAL A 141 17.03 -7.34 -0.58
N PRO A 142 17.64 -8.52 -0.31
CA PRO A 142 18.09 -9.43 -1.35
C PRO A 142 16.91 -9.97 -2.16
N SER A 143 16.98 -9.86 -3.48
CA SER A 143 15.92 -10.32 -4.39
C SER A 143 16.47 -11.28 -5.45
N PRO A 144 15.67 -12.28 -5.90
CA PRO A 144 16.04 -13.15 -7.02
C PRO A 144 15.88 -12.50 -8.40
N VAL A 145 15.26 -11.32 -8.52
CA VAL A 145 15.02 -10.64 -9.80
C VAL A 145 15.89 -9.40 -9.97
N LYS A 146 15.98 -8.92 -11.22
CA LYS A 146 16.88 -7.80 -11.58
C LYS A 146 16.39 -6.42 -11.11
N ARG A 147 15.07 -6.23 -11.07
CA ARG A 147 14.43 -4.93 -10.79
C ARG A 147 13.27 -5.08 -9.80
N PRO A 148 13.54 -5.51 -8.56
CA PRO A 148 12.48 -5.65 -7.57
C PRO A 148 11.82 -4.31 -7.21
N GLU A 149 12.52 -3.18 -7.39
CA GLU A 149 12.02 -1.82 -7.16
C GLU A 149 10.85 -1.42 -8.05
N ASP A 150 10.61 -2.14 -9.15
CA ASP A 150 9.45 -1.94 -10.02
C ASP A 150 8.15 -2.54 -9.43
N VAL A 151 8.23 -3.27 -8.30
CA VAL A 151 7.08 -3.92 -7.66
C VAL A 151 6.56 -3.07 -6.50
N ASP A 152 5.40 -2.45 -6.72
CA ASP A 152 4.54 -1.84 -5.68
C ASP A 152 3.09 -2.19 -6.03
N MET A 153 2.59 -3.31 -5.49
CA MET A 153 1.28 -3.83 -5.82
C MET A 153 0.47 -4.12 -4.56
N VAL A 154 -0.86 -4.01 -4.65
CA VAL A 154 -1.76 -4.36 -3.55
C VAL A 154 -2.80 -5.35 -4.02
N ILE A 155 -2.77 -6.55 -3.43
CA ILE A 155 -3.63 -7.66 -3.85
C ILE A 155 -4.84 -7.75 -2.94
N PHE A 156 -6.01 -7.62 -3.54
CA PHE A 156 -7.32 -7.94 -2.99
C PHE A 156 -7.72 -9.34 -3.47
N ARG A 157 -7.54 -10.32 -2.58
CA ARG A 157 -7.91 -11.71 -2.82
C ARG A 157 -9.28 -12.00 -2.18
N GLU A 158 -10.19 -12.54 -2.97
CA GLU A 158 -11.46 -13.11 -2.48
C GLU A 158 -11.15 -14.24 -1.47
N ASN A 159 -11.81 -14.27 -0.32
CA ASN A 159 -11.42 -15.14 0.80
C ASN A 159 -12.55 -16.01 1.36
N SER A 160 -13.72 -16.01 0.72
CA SER A 160 -14.95 -16.67 1.20
C SER A 160 -15.49 -17.77 0.28
N GLU A 161 -15.10 -17.79 -1.00
CA GLU A 161 -15.59 -18.72 -2.01
C GLU A 161 -14.43 -19.42 -2.76
N ASP A 162 -14.63 -19.71 -4.05
CA ASP A 162 -13.72 -20.44 -4.92
C ASP A 162 -13.54 -21.90 -4.45
N ILE A 163 -12.59 -22.63 -5.05
CA ILE A 163 -12.23 -24.00 -4.68
C ILE A 163 -11.76 -24.13 -3.22
N TYR A 164 -11.40 -23.00 -2.58
CA TYR A 164 -11.05 -22.93 -1.15
C TYR A 164 -12.24 -23.18 -0.22
N ALA A 165 -13.47 -23.22 -0.74
CA ALA A 165 -14.64 -23.67 0.02
C ALA A 165 -14.49 -25.11 0.55
N GLY A 166 -13.58 -25.93 -0.01
CA GLY A 166 -13.32 -27.29 0.47
C GLY A 166 -14.48 -28.26 0.21
N ILE A 167 -15.32 -27.96 -0.78
CA ILE A 167 -16.45 -28.81 -1.18
C ILE A 167 -15.91 -29.85 -2.16
N GLU A 168 -15.52 -31.01 -1.64
CA GLU A 168 -14.93 -32.08 -2.42
C GLU A 168 -15.26 -33.49 -1.88
N TRP A 169 -15.18 -34.48 -2.77
CA TRP A 169 -15.38 -35.89 -2.45
C TRP A 169 -14.24 -36.74 -3.01
N ALA A 170 -13.68 -37.58 -2.14
CA ALA A 170 -12.56 -38.45 -2.46
C ALA A 170 -12.97 -39.57 -3.44
N SER A 171 -12.05 -39.93 -4.34
CA SER A 171 -12.22 -41.03 -5.29
C SER A 171 -12.56 -42.35 -4.58
N GLY A 172 -13.48 -43.12 -5.16
CA GLY A 172 -13.88 -44.45 -4.68
C GLY A 172 -14.94 -44.47 -3.58
N THR A 173 -15.32 -43.31 -3.05
CA THR A 173 -16.40 -43.19 -2.04
C THR A 173 -17.79 -43.33 -2.67
N GLU A 174 -18.82 -43.65 -1.87
CA GLU A 174 -20.21 -43.72 -2.38
C GLU A 174 -20.76 -42.33 -2.68
N GLU A 175 -20.29 -41.31 -1.96
CA GLU A 175 -20.61 -39.90 -2.18
C GLU A 175 -20.17 -39.44 -3.56
N VAL A 176 -18.91 -39.66 -3.95
CA VAL A 176 -18.41 -39.21 -5.26
C VAL A 176 -19.12 -39.94 -6.41
N LYS A 177 -19.46 -41.23 -6.23
CA LYS A 177 -20.24 -41.98 -7.23
C LYS A 177 -21.61 -41.36 -7.47
N ARG A 178 -22.31 -40.95 -6.40
CA ARG A 178 -23.60 -40.24 -6.53
C ARG A 178 -23.47 -38.91 -7.23
N VAL A 179 -22.43 -38.13 -6.90
CA VAL A 179 -22.16 -36.85 -7.57
C VAL A 179 -21.87 -37.05 -9.06
N ILE A 180 -21.05 -38.04 -9.41
CA ILE A 180 -20.74 -38.35 -10.81
C ILE A 180 -21.99 -38.81 -11.56
N ALA A 181 -22.80 -39.70 -10.96
CA ALA A 181 -24.05 -40.16 -11.55
C ALA A 181 -25.01 -38.98 -11.79
N PHE A 182 -25.20 -38.09 -10.82
CA PHE A 182 -25.98 -36.86 -11.00
C PHE A 182 -25.46 -36.01 -12.17
N LEU A 183 -24.15 -35.78 -12.24
CA LEU A 183 -23.55 -34.99 -13.32
C LEU A 183 -23.76 -35.65 -14.69
N GLN A 184 -23.63 -36.97 -14.79
CA GLN A 184 -23.75 -37.69 -16.07
C GLN A 184 -25.20 -37.91 -16.50
N ASP A 185 -26.03 -38.39 -15.58
CA ASP A 185 -27.40 -38.87 -15.86
C ASP A 185 -28.40 -37.73 -15.90
N GLU A 186 -28.29 -36.75 -15.00
CA GLU A 186 -29.24 -35.62 -14.91
C GLU A 186 -28.73 -34.38 -15.66
N MET A 187 -27.44 -34.05 -15.50
CA MET A 187 -26.86 -32.84 -16.09
C MET A 187 -26.23 -33.06 -17.47
N GLY A 188 -26.21 -34.30 -17.97
CA GLY A 188 -25.70 -34.64 -19.30
C GLY A 188 -24.19 -34.40 -19.49
N VAL A 189 -23.41 -34.42 -18.40
CA VAL A 189 -21.97 -34.14 -18.44
C VAL A 189 -21.21 -35.33 -19.03
N SER A 190 -20.66 -35.14 -20.23
CA SER A 190 -19.84 -36.15 -20.92
C SER A 190 -18.33 -35.91 -20.81
N LYS A 191 -17.91 -34.85 -20.10
CA LYS A 191 -16.51 -34.37 -20.08
C LYS A 191 -15.64 -34.98 -18.98
N ILE A 192 -16.21 -35.76 -18.07
CA ILE A 192 -15.44 -36.48 -17.05
C ILE A 192 -14.69 -37.62 -17.75
N ARG A 193 -13.37 -37.48 -17.90
CA ARG A 193 -12.56 -38.39 -18.71
C ARG A 193 -12.44 -39.80 -18.12
N PHE A 194 -12.40 -39.91 -16.79
CA PHE A 194 -12.20 -41.15 -16.04
C PHE A 194 -13.13 -41.22 -14.81
N PRO A 195 -14.45 -41.39 -15.00
CA PRO A 195 -15.44 -41.30 -13.92
C PRO A 195 -15.18 -42.29 -12.78
N GLU A 196 -14.74 -43.51 -13.08
CA GLU A 196 -14.51 -44.58 -12.08
C GLU A 196 -13.39 -44.29 -11.07
N SER A 197 -12.51 -43.32 -11.36
CA SER A 197 -11.32 -43.04 -10.56
C SER A 197 -11.08 -41.55 -10.31
N SER A 198 -12.14 -40.73 -10.43
CA SER A 198 -12.05 -39.28 -10.20
C SER A 198 -12.53 -38.92 -8.80
N GLY A 199 -11.76 -38.07 -8.11
CA GLY A 199 -12.32 -37.19 -7.07
C GLY A 199 -13.04 -36.03 -7.74
N ILE A 200 -14.01 -35.42 -7.05
CA ILE A 200 -14.77 -34.27 -7.55
C ILE A 200 -14.68 -33.12 -6.56
N GLY A 201 -14.38 -31.92 -7.06
CA GLY A 201 -14.43 -30.67 -6.30
C GLY A 201 -15.38 -29.67 -6.95
N VAL A 202 -15.94 -28.77 -6.14
CA VAL A 202 -16.87 -27.72 -6.59
C VAL A 202 -16.22 -26.35 -6.40
N LYS A 203 -16.26 -25.53 -7.45
CA LYS A 203 -15.76 -24.14 -7.45
C LYS A 203 -16.93 -23.15 -7.56
N PRO A 204 -17.54 -22.73 -6.45
CA PRO A 204 -18.54 -21.66 -6.45
C PRO A 204 -17.86 -20.29 -6.60
N VAL A 205 -18.47 -19.40 -7.38
CA VAL A 205 -18.12 -17.98 -7.46
C VAL A 205 -19.42 -17.20 -7.63
N SER A 206 -19.72 -16.29 -6.72
CA SER A 206 -20.97 -15.53 -6.70
C SER A 206 -20.80 -14.08 -7.18
N GLN A 207 -21.91 -13.47 -7.56
CA GLN A 207 -21.97 -12.05 -7.90
C GLN A 207 -21.72 -11.19 -6.66
N GLU A 208 -22.33 -11.55 -5.53
CA GLU A 208 -22.24 -10.84 -4.26
C GLU A 208 -20.81 -10.84 -3.71
N GLY A 209 -20.15 -12.00 -3.69
CA GLY A 209 -18.77 -12.14 -3.24
C GLY A 209 -17.77 -11.42 -4.14
N THR A 210 -17.98 -11.49 -5.46
CA THR A 210 -17.19 -10.68 -6.42
C THR A 210 -17.38 -9.20 -6.17
N ALA A 211 -18.63 -8.74 -6.07
CA ALA A 211 -18.94 -7.31 -6.01
C ALA A 211 -18.38 -6.66 -4.74
N ARG A 212 -18.49 -7.32 -3.58
CA ARG A 212 -17.93 -6.80 -2.32
C ARG A 212 -16.41 -6.69 -2.32
N LEU A 213 -15.71 -7.63 -2.97
CA LEU A 213 -14.26 -7.57 -3.11
C LEU A 213 -13.83 -6.46 -4.06
N VAL A 214 -14.42 -6.41 -5.26
CA VAL A 214 -14.04 -5.43 -6.29
C VAL A 214 -14.36 -4.01 -5.84
N ARG A 215 -15.49 -3.80 -5.17
CA ARG A 215 -15.83 -2.51 -4.53
C ARG A 215 -14.76 -2.08 -3.54
N ALA A 216 -14.32 -2.98 -2.66
CA ALA A 216 -13.26 -2.68 -1.70
C ALA A 216 -11.93 -2.35 -2.40
N ALA A 217 -11.56 -3.07 -3.46
CA ALA A 217 -10.35 -2.80 -4.24
C ALA A 217 -10.38 -1.46 -4.96
N ILE A 218 -11.51 -1.11 -5.59
CA ILE A 218 -11.70 0.20 -6.25
C ILE A 218 -11.68 1.32 -5.22
N GLN A 219 -12.41 1.18 -4.11
CA GLN A 219 -12.42 2.19 -3.05
C GLN A 219 -11.01 2.42 -2.48
N TYR A 220 -10.26 1.33 -2.21
CA TYR A 220 -8.87 1.43 -1.79
C TYR A 220 -8.00 2.17 -2.81
N ALA A 221 -8.18 1.90 -4.11
CA ALA A 221 -7.44 2.59 -5.15
C ALA A 221 -7.73 4.11 -5.16
N ILE A 222 -8.99 4.49 -4.93
CA ILE A 222 -9.41 5.89 -4.81
C ILE A 222 -8.76 6.54 -3.57
N ASP A 223 -8.93 5.93 -2.40
CA ASP A 223 -8.50 6.50 -1.12
C ASP A 223 -6.99 6.65 -1.01
N ASN A 224 -6.23 5.80 -1.73
CA ASN A 224 -4.78 5.78 -1.71
C ASN A 224 -4.14 6.33 -2.99
N GLY A 225 -4.92 6.99 -3.86
CA GLY A 225 -4.40 7.65 -5.07
C GLY A 225 -3.68 6.70 -6.03
N ARG A 226 -4.13 5.45 -6.15
CA ARG A 226 -3.53 4.41 -7.01
C ARG A 226 -3.94 4.63 -8.47
N GLU A 227 -3.16 4.10 -9.40
CA GLU A 227 -3.33 4.36 -10.84
C GLU A 227 -4.30 3.40 -11.54
N SER A 228 -4.37 2.14 -11.08
CA SER A 228 -5.21 1.13 -11.73
C SER A 228 -5.67 -0.01 -10.81
N VAL A 229 -6.78 -0.63 -11.18
CA VAL A 229 -7.27 -1.90 -10.62
C VAL A 229 -7.30 -2.95 -11.73
N THR A 230 -6.59 -4.06 -11.53
CA THR A 230 -6.53 -5.17 -12.49
C THR A 230 -7.30 -6.39 -11.98
N LEU A 231 -8.35 -6.78 -12.70
CA LEU A 231 -9.12 -8.00 -12.47
C LEU A 231 -8.34 -9.20 -13.05
N VAL A 232 -7.78 -10.04 -12.18
CA VAL A 232 -7.00 -11.22 -12.61
C VAL A 232 -7.89 -12.46 -12.57
N HIS A 233 -7.95 -13.19 -13.69
CA HIS A 233 -8.90 -14.30 -13.83
C HIS A 233 -8.49 -15.30 -14.94
N LYS A 234 -9.06 -16.51 -14.97
CA LYS A 234 -8.88 -17.51 -16.04
C LYS A 234 -10.17 -17.75 -16.82
N GLY A 235 -10.88 -16.65 -17.08
CA GLY A 235 -12.23 -16.66 -17.66
C GLY A 235 -12.33 -17.13 -19.12
N ASN A 236 -11.20 -17.22 -19.84
CA ASN A 236 -11.18 -17.80 -21.18
C ASN A 236 -11.47 -19.32 -21.17
N ILE A 237 -11.12 -20.00 -20.08
CA ILE A 237 -11.42 -21.43 -19.86
C ILE A 237 -12.65 -21.59 -18.96
N MET A 238 -12.67 -20.91 -17.80
CA MET A 238 -13.73 -21.01 -16.79
C MET A 238 -14.72 -19.86 -16.91
N LYS A 239 -15.53 -19.87 -17.98
CA LYS A 239 -16.40 -18.74 -18.36
C LYS A 239 -17.43 -18.35 -17.30
N PHE A 240 -17.99 -19.30 -16.57
CA PHE A 240 -19.12 -19.09 -15.65
C PHE A 240 -18.71 -18.89 -14.19
N THR A 241 -17.41 -18.93 -13.89
CA THR A 241 -16.87 -18.64 -12.55
C THR A 241 -15.88 -17.49 -12.68
N GLU A 242 -14.71 -17.74 -13.27
CA GLU A 242 -13.68 -16.71 -13.42
C GLU A 242 -14.00 -15.69 -14.53
N GLY A 243 -14.72 -16.10 -15.57
CA GLY A 243 -15.27 -15.15 -16.55
C GLY A 243 -16.37 -14.29 -15.95
N ALA A 244 -17.19 -14.87 -15.06
CA ALA A 244 -18.23 -14.15 -14.33
C ALA A 244 -17.62 -13.14 -13.35
N PHE A 245 -16.58 -13.52 -12.59
CA PHE A 245 -15.82 -12.61 -11.73
C PHE A 245 -15.36 -11.34 -12.48
N ARG A 246 -14.74 -11.51 -13.66
CA ARG A 246 -14.33 -10.38 -14.49
C ARG A 246 -15.52 -9.51 -14.89
N ASN A 247 -16.58 -10.13 -15.39
CA ASN A 247 -17.75 -9.38 -15.89
C ASN A 247 -18.40 -8.57 -14.75
N TRP A 248 -18.71 -9.21 -13.63
CA TRP A 248 -19.28 -8.55 -12.46
C TRP A 248 -18.36 -7.48 -11.87
N GLY A 249 -17.04 -7.67 -11.94
CA GLY A 249 -16.08 -6.64 -11.54
C GLY A 249 -16.15 -5.39 -12.43
N TYR A 250 -16.28 -5.56 -13.74
CA TYR A 250 -16.53 -4.44 -14.66
C TYR A 250 -17.92 -3.81 -14.43
N ASP A 251 -18.94 -4.61 -14.15
CA ASP A 251 -20.29 -4.10 -13.84
C ASP A 251 -20.24 -3.21 -12.59
N VAL A 252 -19.58 -3.64 -11.51
CA VAL A 252 -19.37 -2.80 -10.31
C VAL A 252 -18.68 -1.49 -10.65
N ALA A 253 -17.60 -1.53 -11.45
CA ALA A 253 -16.90 -0.31 -11.85
C ALA A 253 -17.83 0.66 -12.61
N LYS A 254 -18.66 0.16 -13.51
CA LYS A 254 -19.59 0.97 -14.32
C LYS A 254 -20.77 1.48 -13.48
N ASP A 255 -21.43 0.59 -12.77
CA ASP A 255 -22.70 0.85 -12.10
C ASP A 255 -22.53 1.67 -10.81
N GLU A 256 -21.43 1.45 -10.07
CA GLU A 256 -21.23 2.05 -8.75
C GLU A 256 -20.19 3.19 -8.78
N PHE A 257 -19.21 3.12 -9.67
CA PHE A 257 -18.11 4.08 -9.73
C PHE A 257 -18.09 4.92 -11.02
N GLY A 258 -19.07 4.73 -11.92
CA GLY A 258 -19.23 5.55 -13.13
C GLY A 258 -18.11 5.33 -14.16
N ALA A 259 -17.52 4.14 -14.20
CA ALA A 259 -16.49 3.81 -15.19
C ALA A 259 -17.01 3.90 -16.62
N VAL A 260 -16.23 4.48 -17.52
CA VAL A 260 -16.52 4.53 -18.96
C VAL A 260 -15.49 3.73 -19.73
N GLU A 261 -15.94 2.98 -20.74
CA GLU A 261 -15.06 2.16 -21.58
C GLU A 261 -14.04 3.01 -22.34
N ILE A 262 -12.81 2.51 -22.40
CA ILE A 262 -11.70 3.08 -23.18
C ILE A 262 -11.70 2.40 -24.55
N ASP A 263 -11.70 3.18 -25.63
CA ASP A 263 -11.54 2.70 -27.01
C ASP A 263 -12.50 1.56 -27.43
N GLY A 264 -13.70 1.51 -26.85
CA GLY A 264 -14.70 0.44 -27.12
C GLY A 264 -14.55 -0.82 -26.26
N GLY A 265 -13.72 -0.76 -25.21
CA GLY A 265 -13.64 -1.78 -24.16
C GLY A 265 -12.62 -2.90 -24.43
N PRO A 266 -12.44 -3.84 -23.48
CA PRO A 266 -13.22 -3.97 -22.24
C PRO A 266 -12.72 -3.09 -21.09
N TRP A 267 -11.52 -2.50 -21.19
CA TRP A 267 -10.97 -1.65 -20.14
C TRP A 267 -11.83 -0.40 -19.96
N CYS A 268 -11.93 0.05 -18.73
CA CYS A 268 -12.70 1.23 -18.36
C CYS A 268 -11.83 2.23 -17.60
N LYS A 269 -12.27 3.49 -17.55
CA LYS A 269 -11.65 4.56 -16.78
C LYS A 269 -12.68 5.17 -15.85
N LEU A 270 -12.32 5.29 -14.57
CA LEU A 270 -13.13 5.99 -13.58
C LEU A 270 -13.06 7.52 -13.79
N PRO A 271 -14.05 8.29 -13.29
CA PRO A 271 -14.05 9.75 -13.41
C PRO A 271 -12.79 10.43 -12.82
N ASN A 272 -12.18 9.83 -11.79
CA ASN A 272 -10.95 10.33 -11.16
C ASN A 272 -9.66 9.88 -11.88
N GLY A 273 -9.78 9.14 -12.99
CA GLY A 273 -8.65 8.78 -13.84
C GLY A 273 -8.12 7.36 -13.67
N ILE A 274 -8.55 6.63 -12.64
CA ILE A 274 -8.10 5.25 -12.37
C ILE A 274 -8.56 4.32 -13.49
N VAL A 275 -7.64 3.48 -13.97
CA VAL A 275 -7.94 2.50 -15.03
C VAL A 275 -8.39 1.18 -14.42
N ILE A 276 -9.55 0.69 -14.85
CA ILE A 276 -10.05 -0.65 -14.53
C ILE A 276 -9.77 -1.55 -15.73
N LYS A 277 -8.98 -2.59 -15.51
CA LYS A 277 -8.51 -3.50 -16.56
C LYS A 277 -8.57 -4.95 -16.12
N ASP A 278 -8.35 -5.88 -17.05
CA ASP A 278 -8.25 -7.31 -16.76
C ASP A 278 -7.01 -7.95 -17.37
N ALA A 279 -6.55 -9.02 -16.71
CA ALA A 279 -5.47 -9.86 -17.19
C ALA A 279 -5.78 -11.34 -16.93
N ILE A 280 -5.43 -12.20 -17.89
CA ILE A 280 -5.59 -13.64 -17.68
C ILE A 280 -4.54 -14.13 -16.65
N ALA A 281 -4.90 -14.99 -15.70
CA ALA A 281 -4.03 -15.36 -14.58
C ALA A 281 -2.63 -15.87 -14.98
N ASP A 282 -2.54 -16.68 -16.05
CA ASP A 282 -1.26 -17.19 -16.55
C ASP A 282 -0.40 -16.13 -17.26
N ILE A 283 -1.01 -15.11 -17.88
CA ILE A 283 -0.27 -13.96 -18.42
C ILE A 283 0.11 -12.98 -17.30
N ALA A 284 -0.75 -12.80 -16.29
CA ALA A 284 -0.47 -11.93 -15.15
C ALA A 284 0.81 -12.39 -14.42
N LEU A 285 0.97 -13.71 -14.16
CA LEU A 285 2.18 -14.26 -13.57
C LEU A 285 3.46 -13.98 -14.38
N GLN A 286 3.37 -13.85 -15.71
CA GLN A 286 4.50 -13.45 -16.55
C GLN A 286 4.72 -11.93 -16.56
N GLN A 287 3.63 -11.16 -16.57
CA GLN A 287 3.70 -9.70 -16.67
C GLN A 287 4.13 -9.04 -15.38
N VAL A 288 3.82 -9.60 -14.20
CA VAL A 288 4.38 -9.08 -12.94
C VAL A 288 5.90 -9.19 -12.86
N LEU A 289 6.53 -10.09 -13.66
CA LEU A 289 7.98 -10.17 -13.80
C LEU A 289 8.53 -9.25 -14.90
N THR A 290 7.84 -9.17 -16.03
CA THR A 290 8.36 -8.50 -17.25
C THR A 290 7.93 -7.05 -17.40
N ARG A 291 6.85 -6.66 -16.71
CA ARG A 291 6.17 -5.36 -16.80
C ARG A 291 5.52 -4.99 -15.46
N ALA A 292 6.27 -5.17 -14.36
CA ALA A 292 5.78 -4.97 -13.01
C ALA A 292 5.11 -3.59 -12.81
N THR A 293 5.69 -2.53 -13.39
CA THR A 293 5.17 -1.15 -13.34
C THR A 293 3.81 -0.95 -14.03
N GLU A 294 3.31 -1.95 -14.76
CA GLU A 294 1.95 -1.89 -15.34
C GLU A 294 0.89 -2.40 -14.35
N PHE A 295 1.25 -2.92 -13.18
CA PHE A 295 0.31 -3.40 -12.17
C PHE A 295 0.37 -2.54 -10.92
N ASP A 296 -0.78 -2.35 -10.30
CA ASP A 296 -0.92 -1.53 -9.11
C ASP A 296 -1.86 -2.25 -8.11
N VAL A 297 -3.15 -1.93 -8.08
CA VAL A 297 -4.13 -2.71 -7.33
C VAL A 297 -4.57 -3.91 -8.16
N ILE A 298 -4.65 -5.09 -7.54
CA ILE A 298 -5.07 -6.33 -8.18
C ILE A 298 -6.26 -6.91 -7.41
N ALA A 299 -7.38 -7.15 -8.08
CA ALA A 299 -8.51 -7.87 -7.51
C ALA A 299 -8.65 -9.24 -8.18
N THR A 300 -8.73 -10.31 -7.40
CA THR A 300 -8.71 -11.67 -7.93
C THR A 300 -9.40 -12.68 -7.02
N LEU A 301 -9.72 -13.86 -7.57
CA LEU A 301 -10.33 -14.97 -6.82
C LEU A 301 -9.34 -15.61 -5.84
N ASN A 302 -9.87 -16.40 -4.91
CA ASN A 302 -9.12 -16.99 -3.81
C ASN A 302 -7.84 -17.74 -4.24
N LEU A 303 -7.95 -18.69 -5.18
CA LEU A 303 -6.80 -19.50 -5.62
C LEU A 303 -5.76 -18.67 -6.38
N ASN A 304 -6.21 -17.81 -7.30
CA ASN A 304 -5.31 -16.97 -8.07
C ASN A 304 -4.58 -15.97 -7.16
N GLY A 305 -5.28 -15.43 -6.16
CA GLY A 305 -4.72 -14.51 -5.18
C GLY A 305 -3.63 -15.16 -4.35
N ASP A 306 -3.82 -16.41 -3.92
CA ASP A 306 -2.80 -17.20 -3.20
C ASP A 306 -1.50 -17.30 -4.01
N TYR A 307 -1.61 -17.78 -5.24
CA TYR A 307 -0.45 -18.01 -6.10
C TYR A 307 0.25 -16.70 -6.45
N LEU A 308 -0.52 -15.66 -6.77
CA LEU A 308 0.05 -14.38 -7.17
C LEU A 308 0.70 -13.65 -5.99
N SER A 309 0.09 -13.67 -4.79
CA SER A 309 0.68 -13.04 -3.61
C SER A 309 1.99 -13.68 -3.21
N ASP A 310 2.07 -15.02 -3.25
CA ASP A 310 3.29 -15.74 -2.91
C ASP A 310 4.38 -15.53 -3.97
N ALA A 311 4.02 -15.52 -5.25
CA ALA A 311 4.94 -15.24 -6.35
C ALA A 311 5.55 -13.83 -6.25
N LEU A 312 4.71 -12.82 -5.97
CA LEU A 312 5.16 -11.44 -5.79
C LEU A 312 6.02 -11.28 -4.54
N ALA A 313 5.64 -11.90 -3.41
CA ALA A 313 6.45 -11.89 -2.20
C ALA A 313 7.85 -12.51 -2.45
N ALA A 314 7.93 -13.61 -3.21
CA ALA A 314 9.20 -14.19 -3.61
C ALA A 314 10.01 -13.25 -4.52
N GLN A 315 9.36 -12.57 -5.46
CA GLN A 315 9.98 -11.62 -6.38
C GLN A 315 10.67 -10.46 -5.64
N VAL A 316 10.04 -9.89 -4.61
CA VAL A 316 10.64 -8.80 -3.83
C VAL A 316 11.61 -9.26 -2.73
N GLY A 317 11.92 -10.56 -2.65
CA GLY A 317 12.74 -11.12 -1.56
C GLY A 317 12.01 -11.17 -0.20
N GLY A 318 10.69 -11.00 -0.23
CA GLY A 318 9.85 -10.68 0.91
C GLY A 318 9.16 -11.85 1.58
N ILE A 319 9.47 -13.12 1.27
CA ILE A 319 8.75 -14.29 1.83
C ILE A 319 8.69 -14.25 3.37
N GLY A 320 9.76 -13.80 4.03
CA GLY A 320 9.83 -13.68 5.49
C GLY A 320 9.22 -12.41 6.08
N ILE A 321 8.88 -11.42 5.24
CA ILE A 321 8.45 -10.09 5.68
C ILE A 321 7.10 -9.66 5.09
N ALA A 322 6.49 -10.45 4.21
CA ALA A 322 5.21 -10.12 3.58
C ALA A 322 4.13 -9.92 4.65
N PRO A 323 3.43 -8.77 4.66
CA PRO A 323 2.32 -8.54 5.59
C PRO A 323 1.02 -9.13 5.07
N GLY A 324 0.00 -9.22 5.92
CA GLY A 324 -1.33 -9.60 5.49
C GLY A 324 -2.45 -9.18 6.43
N ALA A 325 -3.63 -8.99 5.85
CA ALA A 325 -4.86 -8.76 6.58
C ALA A 325 -6.02 -9.54 5.99
N ASN A 326 -6.98 -9.90 6.83
CA ASN A 326 -8.26 -10.47 6.45
C ASN A 326 -9.34 -9.51 6.94
N ILE A 327 -10.10 -8.90 6.03
CA ILE A 327 -10.92 -7.73 6.31
C ILE A 327 -12.33 -7.93 5.77
N ASN A 328 -13.32 -7.55 6.57
CA ASN A 328 -14.69 -7.29 6.15
C ASN A 328 -14.94 -5.79 6.22
N TYR A 329 -14.77 -5.09 5.09
CA TYR A 329 -14.91 -3.63 5.04
C TYR A 329 -16.33 -3.14 5.36
N THR A 330 -17.35 -3.98 5.17
CA THR A 330 -18.75 -3.64 5.48
C THR A 330 -18.99 -3.56 6.99
N THR A 331 -18.41 -4.48 7.76
CA THR A 331 -18.66 -4.58 9.21
C THR A 331 -17.56 -3.98 10.06
N GLY A 332 -16.39 -3.71 9.47
CA GLY A 332 -15.22 -3.19 10.17
C GLY A 332 -14.30 -4.26 10.74
N HIS A 333 -14.73 -5.52 10.76
CA HIS A 333 -13.91 -6.61 11.28
C HIS A 333 -12.63 -6.77 10.45
N ALA A 334 -11.49 -6.80 11.14
CA ALA A 334 -10.20 -6.98 10.51
C ALA A 334 -9.26 -7.79 11.41
N ILE A 335 -8.66 -8.84 10.84
CA ILE A 335 -7.59 -9.60 11.48
C ILE A 335 -6.32 -9.48 10.64
N PHE A 336 -5.33 -8.79 11.18
CA PHE A 336 -3.98 -8.66 10.64
C PHE A 336 -3.14 -9.88 11.03
N GLU A 337 -2.25 -10.36 10.18
CA GLU A 337 -1.58 -11.64 10.43
C GLU A 337 -0.15 -11.76 9.93
N ALA A 338 0.68 -12.48 10.70
CA ALA A 338 1.87 -13.12 10.17
C ALA A 338 1.49 -14.02 8.99
N THR A 339 2.24 -13.93 7.89
CA THR A 339 1.93 -14.69 6.68
C THR A 339 2.74 -15.99 6.56
N HIS A 340 3.84 -16.08 7.31
CA HIS A 340 4.67 -17.27 7.40
C HIS A 340 4.12 -18.32 8.38
N GLY A 341 4.62 -19.55 8.30
CA GLY A 341 4.30 -20.61 9.25
C GLY A 341 4.93 -20.43 10.64
N THR A 342 4.71 -21.41 11.52
CA THR A 342 5.10 -21.37 12.95
C THR A 342 6.56 -21.73 13.22
N ALA A 343 7.26 -22.28 12.21
CA ALA A 343 8.66 -22.69 12.26
C ALA A 343 9.15 -23.27 13.63
N PRO A 344 8.57 -24.39 14.12
CA PRO A 344 8.76 -24.86 15.51
C PRO A 344 10.22 -25.05 15.94
N LYS A 345 11.11 -25.40 15.00
CA LYS A 345 12.56 -25.53 15.25
C LYS A 345 13.25 -24.25 15.74
N TYR A 346 12.61 -23.09 15.57
CA TYR A 346 13.13 -21.77 15.95
C TYR A 346 12.35 -21.11 17.08
N ALA A 347 11.32 -21.76 17.63
CA ALA A 347 10.53 -21.23 18.73
C ALA A 347 11.39 -20.96 19.98
N ASP A 348 11.17 -19.81 20.60
CA ASP A 348 11.82 -19.32 21.83
C ASP A 348 13.35 -19.18 21.71
N LYS A 349 13.85 -18.95 20.49
CA LYS A 349 15.29 -18.77 20.23
C LYS A 349 15.68 -17.32 19.94
N ASP A 350 14.73 -16.40 19.88
CA ASP A 350 14.98 -14.99 19.55
C ASP A 350 15.77 -14.82 18.23
N MET A 351 15.44 -15.62 17.20
CA MET A 351 16.21 -15.63 15.94
C MET A 351 15.45 -15.17 14.69
N VAL A 352 14.13 -15.34 14.65
CA VAL A 352 13.36 -15.13 13.42
C VAL A 352 13.07 -13.66 13.14
N ASN A 353 12.78 -13.34 11.89
CA ASN A 353 12.44 -11.99 11.47
C ASN A 353 11.00 -11.63 11.91
N PRO A 354 10.78 -10.56 12.70
CA PRO A 354 9.44 -10.15 13.12
C PRO A 354 8.71 -9.29 12.08
N SER A 355 9.35 -8.95 10.95
CA SER A 355 8.84 -7.92 10.02
C SER A 355 7.47 -8.23 9.43
N SER A 356 7.11 -9.50 9.20
CA SER A 356 5.76 -9.85 8.69
C SER A 356 4.65 -9.41 9.65
N VAL A 357 4.81 -9.63 10.96
CA VAL A 357 3.85 -9.16 11.97
C VAL A 357 3.92 -7.66 12.15
N LEU A 358 5.13 -7.07 12.13
CA LEU A 358 5.30 -5.62 12.21
C LEU A 358 4.60 -4.88 11.07
N LEU A 359 4.83 -5.31 9.83
CA LEU A 359 4.19 -4.72 8.65
C LEU A 359 2.69 -5.01 8.60
N SER A 360 2.22 -6.13 9.19
CA SER A 360 0.78 -6.34 9.38
C SER A 360 0.21 -5.41 10.47
N GLY A 361 1.00 -5.09 11.49
CA GLY A 361 0.66 -4.06 12.48
C GLY A 361 0.69 -2.64 11.89
N GLU A 362 1.57 -2.36 10.92
CA GLU A 362 1.53 -1.13 10.12
C GLU A 362 0.20 -1.03 9.36
N MET A 363 -0.20 -2.09 8.65
CA MET A 363 -1.51 -2.14 7.99
C MET A 363 -2.67 -1.92 8.97
N MET A 364 -2.56 -2.46 10.18
CA MET A 364 -3.56 -2.29 11.25
C MET A 364 -3.68 -0.82 11.68
N LEU A 365 -2.55 -0.17 11.96
CA LEU A 365 -2.51 1.25 12.32
C LEU A 365 -3.09 2.12 11.19
N ARG A 366 -2.73 1.82 9.93
CA ARG A 366 -3.26 2.54 8.76
C ARG A 366 -4.78 2.35 8.61
N TYR A 367 -5.28 1.13 8.82
CA TYR A 367 -6.71 0.83 8.79
C TYR A 367 -7.49 1.54 9.91
N MET A 368 -6.85 1.75 11.06
CA MET A 368 -7.39 2.57 12.17
C MET A 368 -7.32 4.09 11.92
N GLY A 369 -6.79 4.53 10.77
CA GLY A 369 -6.55 5.93 10.48
C GLY A 369 -5.36 6.55 11.23
N TRP A 370 -4.52 5.72 11.87
CA TRP A 370 -3.33 6.15 12.61
C TRP A 370 -2.10 6.16 11.69
N VAL A 371 -2.20 6.91 10.59
CA VAL A 371 -1.25 6.88 9.46
C VAL A 371 0.16 7.29 9.88
N GLU A 372 0.31 8.30 10.73
CA GLU A 372 1.60 8.80 11.18
C GLU A 372 2.39 7.73 11.95
N ALA A 373 1.70 6.92 12.75
CA ALA A 373 2.34 5.80 13.45
C ALA A 373 2.70 4.66 12.50
N ALA A 374 1.87 4.40 11.48
CA ALA A 374 2.14 3.41 10.45
C ALA A 374 3.41 3.78 9.65
N ASP A 375 3.54 5.05 9.23
CA ASP A 375 4.70 5.54 8.48
C ASP A 375 6.01 5.41 9.29
N LEU A 376 5.98 5.64 10.60
CA LEU A 376 7.15 5.41 11.46
C LEU A 376 7.61 3.95 11.48
N ILE A 377 6.71 2.98 11.36
CA ILE A 377 7.07 1.55 11.25
C ILE A 377 7.80 1.29 9.94
N LEU A 378 7.30 1.84 8.83
CA LEU A 378 7.94 1.71 7.51
C LEU A 378 9.34 2.34 7.54
N ASP A 379 9.47 3.55 8.07
CA ASP A 379 10.76 4.24 8.24
C ASP A 379 11.74 3.39 9.06
N GLY A 380 11.27 2.84 10.18
CA GLY A 380 12.09 2.03 11.07
C GLY A 380 12.62 0.77 10.38
N ILE A 381 11.76 0.06 9.65
CA ILE A 381 12.13 -1.16 8.91
C ILE A 381 13.07 -0.83 7.76
N ASN A 382 12.74 0.18 6.93
CA ASN A 382 13.62 0.65 5.86
C ASN A 382 14.99 1.05 6.39
N GLY A 383 15.03 1.83 7.47
CA GLY A 383 16.28 2.28 8.09
C GLY A 383 17.13 1.13 8.64
N ALA A 384 16.52 0.15 9.31
CA ALA A 384 17.23 -1.01 9.85
C ALA A 384 17.80 -1.91 8.73
N ILE A 385 17.04 -2.13 7.65
CA ILE A 385 17.48 -2.92 6.50
C ILE A 385 18.59 -2.18 5.72
N ALA A 386 18.43 -0.88 5.47
CA ALA A 386 19.42 -0.05 4.79
C ALA A 386 20.75 0.04 5.58
N ALA A 387 20.67 0.06 6.92
CA ALA A 387 21.83 -0.03 7.80
C ALA A 387 22.49 -1.42 7.81
N LYS A 388 21.92 -2.40 7.09
CA LYS A 388 22.32 -3.81 7.07
C LYS A 388 22.36 -4.44 8.46
N THR A 389 21.53 -3.95 9.39
CA THR A 389 21.36 -4.52 10.72
C THR A 389 20.10 -5.38 10.72
N VAL A 390 20.26 -6.67 10.45
CA VAL A 390 19.15 -7.56 10.03
C VAL A 390 19.21 -8.92 10.72
N THR A 391 18.07 -9.63 10.74
CA THR A 391 17.99 -11.00 11.25
C THR A 391 18.68 -12.02 10.32
N TYR A 392 18.83 -13.25 10.80
CA TYR A 392 19.66 -14.30 10.17
C TYR A 392 19.30 -14.62 8.70
N ASP A 393 18.02 -14.49 8.34
CA ASP A 393 17.42 -14.80 7.05
C ASP A 393 17.88 -13.83 5.96
N PHE A 394 18.05 -12.54 6.28
CA PHE A 394 18.67 -11.55 5.40
C PHE A 394 20.19 -11.57 5.51
N HIS A 395 20.75 -11.67 6.72
CA HIS A 395 22.20 -11.66 6.94
C HIS A 395 22.93 -12.70 6.07
N ARG A 396 22.39 -13.91 5.92
CA ARG A 396 23.00 -14.98 5.10
C ARG A 396 23.04 -14.69 3.59
N GLN A 397 22.36 -13.63 3.14
CA GLN A 397 22.23 -13.22 1.74
C GLN A 397 22.83 -11.83 1.47
N MET A 398 23.37 -11.15 2.48
CA MET A 398 23.89 -9.79 2.39
C MET A 398 25.38 -9.75 2.73
N GLU A 399 26.17 -9.07 1.91
CA GLU A 399 27.57 -8.80 2.22
C GLU A 399 27.71 -7.61 3.19
N GLY A 400 28.53 -7.79 4.23
CA GLY A 400 28.83 -6.76 5.23
C GLY A 400 27.65 -6.42 6.15
N ALA A 401 26.69 -7.33 6.32
CA ALA A 401 25.57 -7.15 7.24
C ALA A 401 25.94 -7.52 8.68
N THR A 402 25.29 -6.86 9.64
CA THR A 402 25.34 -7.21 11.06
C THR A 402 24.14 -8.08 11.41
N LYS A 403 24.39 -9.28 11.91
CA LYS A 403 23.33 -10.20 12.35
C LYS A 403 22.76 -9.75 13.70
N LEU A 404 21.45 -9.59 13.77
CA LEU A 404 20.68 -9.32 15.00
C LEU A 404 19.77 -10.48 15.37
N SER A 405 19.41 -10.54 16.66
CA SER A 405 18.32 -11.36 17.19
C SER A 405 16.93 -10.76 16.83
N THR A 406 15.83 -11.47 17.13
CA THR A 406 14.46 -10.94 16.90
C THR A 406 14.22 -9.68 17.71
N SER A 407 14.56 -9.70 18.99
CA SER A 407 14.41 -8.57 19.91
C SER A 407 15.32 -7.39 19.55
N GLU A 408 16.59 -7.65 19.24
CA GLU A 408 17.56 -6.63 18.80
C GLU A 408 17.14 -5.97 17.49
N PHE A 409 16.53 -6.73 16.56
CA PHE A 409 15.99 -6.14 15.34
C PHE A 409 14.80 -5.22 15.63
N GLY A 410 13.94 -5.56 16.60
CA GLY A 410 12.90 -4.65 17.09
C GLY A 410 13.48 -3.33 17.63
N ASP A 411 14.58 -3.40 18.37
CA ASP A 411 15.28 -2.21 18.88
C ASP A 411 15.91 -1.38 17.74
N ALA A 412 16.48 -2.05 16.74
CA ALA A 412 17.00 -1.40 15.54
C ALA A 412 15.88 -0.63 14.81
N VAL A 413 14.72 -1.25 14.59
CA VAL A 413 13.55 -0.60 13.96
C VAL A 413 13.14 0.65 14.76
N ILE A 414 13.00 0.56 16.08
CA ILE A 414 12.65 1.71 16.94
C ILE A 414 13.68 2.84 16.81
N SER A 415 14.98 2.51 16.76
CA SER A 415 16.05 3.52 16.65
C SER A 415 16.07 4.28 15.32
N HIS A 416 15.44 3.70 14.28
CA HIS A 416 15.38 4.26 12.93
C HIS A 416 14.06 4.98 12.62
N MET A 417 13.02 4.87 13.45
CA MET A 417 11.75 5.59 13.28
C MET A 417 11.98 7.09 13.11
N GLY A 418 11.43 7.73 12.08
CA GLY A 418 11.50 9.18 11.89
C GLY A 418 12.90 9.73 11.63
N ARG A 419 13.87 8.89 11.25
CA ARG A 419 15.04 9.36 10.52
C ARG A 419 14.57 9.53 9.08
N ALA A 420 14.29 10.78 8.69
CA ALA A 420 13.96 11.09 7.31
C ALA A 420 14.96 10.39 6.38
N GLU A 421 14.45 9.59 5.45
CA GLU A 421 15.21 9.28 4.23
C GLU A 421 15.83 10.60 3.75
N THR A 422 17.08 10.58 3.30
CA THR A 422 17.64 11.74 2.59
C THR A 422 16.65 12.13 1.50
N ALA A 423 15.91 13.23 1.73
CA ALA A 423 14.76 13.60 0.92
C ALA A 423 15.15 13.57 -0.55
N LYS A 424 14.31 12.96 -1.39
CA LYS A 424 14.58 12.89 -2.82
C LYS A 424 14.65 14.35 -3.32
N PRO A 425 15.52 14.67 -4.31
CA PRO A 425 15.70 16.05 -4.76
C PRO A 425 14.42 16.77 -5.22
N GLU A 426 13.38 16.00 -5.54
CA GLU A 426 12.06 16.45 -5.97
C GLU A 426 11.26 17.01 -4.78
N ASP A 427 11.20 16.27 -3.67
CA ASP A 427 10.50 16.66 -2.44
C ASP A 427 11.13 17.93 -1.82
N GLN A 428 12.46 18.06 -1.92
CA GLN A 428 13.20 19.22 -1.41
C GLN A 428 12.86 20.54 -2.12
N TYR A 429 12.50 20.47 -3.40
CA TYR A 429 12.11 21.66 -4.16
C TYR A 429 10.70 22.11 -3.78
N ASP A 430 9.75 21.16 -3.71
CA ASP A 430 8.37 21.45 -3.38
C ASP A 430 8.25 21.96 -1.93
N GLU A 431 8.98 21.37 -0.98
CA GLU A 431 9.09 21.89 0.39
C GLU A 431 9.63 23.34 0.44
N LEU A 432 10.64 23.66 -0.37
CA LEU A 432 11.18 25.03 -0.44
C LEU A 432 10.17 26.02 -1.02
N ALA A 433 9.44 25.61 -2.07
CA ALA A 433 8.44 26.43 -2.72
C ALA A 433 7.22 26.71 -1.80
N GLU A 434 6.73 25.68 -1.11
CA GLU A 434 5.64 25.83 -0.14
C GLU A 434 6.06 26.70 1.03
N ARG A 435 7.24 26.45 1.61
CA ARG A 435 7.71 27.24 2.74
C ARG A 435 7.98 28.70 2.37
N PHE A 436 8.47 28.94 1.16
CA PHE A 436 8.57 30.30 0.62
C PHE A 436 7.20 30.96 0.53
N LYS A 437 6.20 30.27 -0.03
CA LYS A 437 4.83 30.78 -0.19
C LYS A 437 4.24 31.18 1.16
N GLU A 438 4.33 30.32 2.17
CA GLU A 438 3.84 30.60 3.53
C GLU A 438 4.48 31.86 4.13
N LEU A 439 5.82 31.95 4.08
CA LEU A 439 6.56 33.08 4.64
C LEU A 439 6.29 34.37 3.86
N PHE A 440 6.13 34.28 2.55
CA PHE A 440 5.79 35.41 1.71
C PHE A 440 4.36 35.88 1.97
N GLU A 441 3.40 34.97 2.13
CA GLU A 441 1.98 35.26 2.43
C GLU A 441 1.79 35.83 3.83
N ALA A 442 2.55 35.39 4.82
CA ALA A 442 2.53 35.93 6.18
C ALA A 442 3.11 37.36 6.30
N GLY A 443 3.86 37.83 5.31
CA GLY A 443 4.42 39.18 5.30
C GLY A 443 3.39 40.28 5.03
N ALA A 444 3.45 41.37 5.80
CA ALA A 444 2.60 42.54 5.57
C ALA A 444 2.92 43.28 4.26
N GLU A 445 4.15 43.16 3.77
CA GLU A 445 4.62 43.81 2.54
C GLU A 445 4.78 42.79 1.41
N LYS A 446 4.21 43.07 0.22
CA LYS A 446 4.28 42.20 -0.96
C LYS A 446 5.21 42.79 -2.03
N SER A 447 6.45 43.09 -1.65
CA SER A 447 7.48 43.65 -2.55
C SER A 447 8.45 42.58 -3.05
N SER A 448 9.18 42.88 -4.12
CA SER A 448 10.24 42.00 -4.65
C SER A 448 11.40 41.83 -3.66
N GLU A 449 11.69 42.87 -2.88
CA GLU A 449 12.68 42.82 -1.81
C GLU A 449 12.22 41.88 -0.69
N TYR A 450 10.94 41.92 -0.32
CA TYR A 450 10.38 40.99 0.65
C TYR A 450 10.37 39.54 0.14
N ALA A 451 10.12 39.31 -1.15
CA ALA A 451 10.21 37.97 -1.74
C ALA A 451 11.61 37.35 -1.60
N GLN A 452 12.67 38.12 -1.85
CA GLN A 452 14.04 37.65 -1.65
C GLN A 452 14.34 37.31 -0.19
N ILE A 453 13.82 38.13 0.74
CA ILE A 453 13.95 37.90 2.19
C ILE A 453 13.20 36.62 2.60
N ALA A 454 11.96 36.45 2.15
CA ALA A 454 11.14 35.28 2.44
C ALA A 454 11.79 34.00 1.89
N MET A 455 12.36 34.05 0.69
CA MET A 455 13.01 32.91 0.06
C MET A 455 14.32 32.52 0.74
N GLU A 456 15.14 33.50 1.13
CA GLU A 456 16.34 33.23 1.93
C GLU A 456 15.97 32.68 3.33
N LYS A 457 14.88 33.16 3.91
CA LYS A 457 14.37 32.67 5.19
C LYS A 457 13.83 31.24 5.09
N ALA A 458 13.07 30.92 4.04
CA ALA A 458 12.58 29.58 3.76
C ALA A 458 13.73 28.58 3.62
N ARG A 459 14.71 28.92 2.77
CA ARG A 459 15.92 28.12 2.58
C ARG A 459 16.65 27.87 3.90
N LYS A 460 16.92 28.91 4.68
CA LYS A 460 17.63 28.78 5.97
C LYS A 460 16.86 27.94 6.99
N GLN A 461 15.54 28.09 7.06
CA GLN A 461 14.70 27.31 7.97
C GLN A 461 14.72 25.83 7.61
N LEU A 462 14.58 25.50 6.32
CA LEU A 462 14.59 24.12 5.85
C LEU A 462 15.98 23.48 5.93
N THR A 463 17.05 24.23 5.64
CA THR A 463 18.42 23.75 5.88
C THR A 463 18.68 23.48 7.37
N ALA A 464 18.20 24.35 8.27
CA ALA A 464 18.33 24.13 9.72
C ALA A 464 17.47 22.96 10.22
N ALA A 465 16.35 22.67 9.56
CA ALA A 465 15.51 21.51 9.81
C ALA A 465 16.05 20.20 9.23
N GLY A 466 17.17 20.24 8.49
CA GLY A 466 17.80 19.07 7.90
C GLY A 466 17.19 18.60 6.58
N ALA A 467 16.28 19.36 5.98
CA ALA A 467 15.62 19.01 4.71
C ALA A 467 16.62 18.89 3.54
N PHE A 468 17.66 19.72 3.53
CA PHE A 468 18.75 19.69 2.55
C PHE A 468 20.02 20.38 3.07
N SER A 469 21.18 20.06 2.49
CA SER A 469 22.46 20.73 2.81
C SER A 469 22.47 22.20 2.40
N GLU A 470 23.40 22.98 2.95
CA GLU A 470 23.58 24.41 2.61
C GLU A 470 23.85 24.63 1.12
N GLU A 471 24.58 23.72 0.46
CA GLU A 471 24.87 23.79 -0.97
C GLU A 471 23.63 23.45 -1.81
N GLN A 472 22.90 22.38 -1.46
CA GLN A 472 21.63 22.03 -2.10
C GLN A 472 20.60 23.15 -1.97
N GLY A 473 20.46 23.73 -0.77
CA GLY A 473 19.53 24.83 -0.52
C GLY A 473 19.84 26.07 -1.35
N LYS A 474 21.12 26.39 -1.57
CA LYS A 474 21.53 27.51 -2.45
C LYS A 474 21.15 27.26 -3.90
N ASN A 475 21.35 26.03 -4.38
CA ASN A 475 21.01 25.64 -5.75
C ASN A 475 19.48 25.65 -5.98
N LEU A 476 18.71 25.07 -5.05
CA LEU A 476 17.25 25.08 -5.08
C LEU A 476 16.70 26.51 -5.07
N LYS A 477 17.24 27.37 -4.20
CA LYS A 477 16.87 28.79 -4.14
C LYS A 477 17.13 29.51 -5.47
N GLN A 478 18.33 29.39 -6.04
CA GLN A 478 18.66 30.04 -7.32
C GLN A 478 17.73 29.60 -8.45
N PHE A 479 17.36 28.32 -8.46
CA PHE A 479 16.45 27.78 -9.45
C PHE A 479 15.04 28.35 -9.29
N LEU A 480 14.51 28.36 -8.06
CA LEU A 480 13.20 28.92 -7.75
C LEU A 480 13.13 30.43 -8.06
N GLU A 481 14.18 31.20 -7.75
CA GLU A 481 14.29 32.64 -8.10
C GLU A 481 14.25 32.86 -9.62
N ARG A 482 14.93 31.99 -10.39
CA ARG A 482 14.95 32.06 -11.85
C ARG A 482 13.57 31.80 -12.45
N ASP A 483 12.87 30.79 -11.95
CA ASP A 483 11.52 30.45 -12.41
C ASP A 483 10.55 31.61 -12.15
N PHE A 484 10.57 32.20 -10.95
CA PHE A 484 9.72 33.34 -10.63
C PHE A 484 10.05 34.59 -11.47
N ALA A 485 11.35 34.87 -11.70
CA ALA A 485 11.76 36.02 -12.50
C ALA A 485 11.27 35.90 -13.95
N GLN A 486 11.34 34.70 -14.55
CA GLN A 486 10.85 34.45 -15.91
C GLN A 486 9.33 34.53 -16.00
N VAL A 487 8.59 33.97 -15.03
CA VAL A 487 7.13 34.11 -14.96
C VAL A 487 6.73 35.59 -14.85
N ALA A 488 7.41 36.36 -14.01
CA ALA A 488 7.13 37.79 -13.84
C ALA A 488 7.39 38.61 -15.11
N ASP A 489 8.44 38.29 -15.87
CA ASP A 489 8.79 39.00 -17.11
C ASP A 489 7.80 38.68 -18.25
N VAL A 490 7.36 37.43 -18.34
CA VAL A 490 6.30 37.00 -19.28
C VAL A 490 4.99 37.73 -18.99
N MET A 491 4.59 37.84 -17.72
CA MET A 491 3.35 38.55 -17.36
C MET A 491 3.46 40.07 -17.55
N ARG A 492 4.65 40.67 -17.37
CA ARG A 492 4.90 42.08 -17.74
C ARG A 492 4.74 42.33 -19.23
N SER A 493 5.19 41.38 -20.06
CA SER A 493 5.07 41.49 -21.52
C SER A 493 3.61 41.43 -21.98
N GLU A 494 2.79 40.55 -21.39
CA GLU A 494 1.36 40.44 -21.69
C GLU A 494 0.52 41.59 -21.12
N ALA A 495 0.90 42.13 -19.96
CA ALA A 495 0.28 43.33 -19.40
C ALA A 495 0.55 44.57 -20.27
N LYS A 496 1.73 44.67 -20.91
CA LYS A 496 2.07 45.75 -21.84
C LYS A 496 1.26 45.71 -23.15
N GLU A 497 0.89 44.53 -23.65
CA GLU A 497 0.05 44.40 -24.85
C GLU A 497 -1.43 44.71 -24.59
N LYS A 498 -1.92 44.46 -23.36
CA LYS A 498 -3.36 44.61 -23.02
C LYS A 498 -3.73 45.94 -22.36
N LEU A 499 -2.77 46.76 -21.92
CA LEU A 499 -3.05 48.01 -21.20
C LEU A 499 -2.77 49.26 -22.06
N ASN A 500 -3.84 50.03 -22.29
CA ASN A 500 -3.81 51.35 -22.94
C ASN A 500 -2.93 52.34 -22.12
N PRO A 501 -1.97 53.07 -22.73
CA PRO A 501 -1.00 53.92 -22.01
C PRO A 501 -1.59 55.09 -21.22
N SER A 502 -2.89 55.35 -21.31
CA SER A 502 -3.57 56.51 -20.72
C SER A 502 -4.11 56.30 -19.30
N ARG A 503 -3.87 55.15 -18.64
CA ARG A 503 -4.41 54.85 -17.30
C ARG A 503 -3.38 54.38 -16.25
N VAL A 504 -2.09 54.66 -16.41
CA VAL A 504 -1.09 54.27 -15.40
C VAL A 504 -0.71 55.47 -14.53
N GLY A 505 -1.59 55.80 -13.59
CA GLY A 505 -1.25 56.59 -12.42
C GLY A 505 -1.03 55.66 -11.22
N ALA A 506 0.18 55.67 -10.66
CA ALA A 506 0.56 55.19 -9.32
C ALA A 506 0.01 53.83 -8.81
N GLY A 507 -0.25 52.85 -9.70
CA GLY A 507 -0.83 51.55 -9.33
C GLY A 507 0.02 50.31 -9.63
N ALA A 508 1.33 50.47 -9.89
CA ALA A 508 2.19 49.37 -10.38
C ALA A 508 2.49 48.26 -9.35
N LEU A 509 2.13 48.45 -8.07
CA LEU A 509 2.41 47.50 -6.97
C LEU A 509 1.22 46.63 -6.55
N ALA A 510 -0.03 47.08 -6.75
CA ALA A 510 -1.21 46.24 -6.53
C ALA A 510 -1.26 45.05 -7.52
N SER A 511 -0.59 45.19 -8.67
CA SER A 511 -0.46 44.14 -9.66
C SER A 511 0.42 42.98 -9.20
N LEU A 512 1.37 43.16 -8.25
CA LEU A 512 2.28 42.10 -7.81
C LEU A 512 1.62 41.07 -6.88
N SER A 513 0.71 41.53 -6.00
CA SER A 513 -0.09 40.65 -5.14
C SER A 513 -1.14 39.87 -5.94
N ALA A 514 -1.74 40.50 -6.96
CA ALA A 514 -2.60 39.79 -7.91
C ALA A 514 -1.80 38.80 -8.78
N LEU A 515 -0.58 39.16 -9.19
CA LEU A 515 0.35 38.29 -9.93
C LEU A 515 0.76 37.05 -9.12
N LEU A 516 0.87 37.14 -7.79
CA LEU A 516 1.23 36.01 -6.94
C LEU A 516 0.03 35.15 -6.53
N ASN A 517 -1.16 35.74 -6.37
CA ASN A 517 -2.40 34.96 -6.27
C ASN A 517 -2.72 34.20 -7.57
N VAL A 518 -2.35 34.79 -8.71
CA VAL A 518 -2.37 34.10 -10.00
C VAL A 518 -1.23 33.09 -10.07
N ALA A 519 0.02 33.39 -9.72
CA ALA A 519 1.12 32.40 -9.76
C ALA A 519 0.87 31.17 -8.86
N GLY A 520 0.26 31.37 -7.68
CA GLY A 520 -0.13 30.28 -6.77
C GLY A 520 -1.31 29.42 -7.27
N SER A 521 -2.10 29.93 -8.22
CA SER A 521 -3.17 29.18 -8.92
C SER A 521 -2.82 28.81 -10.37
N ALA A 522 -1.71 29.34 -10.89
CA ALA A 522 -1.24 29.19 -12.26
C ALA A 522 -0.15 28.13 -12.39
N LEU A 523 0.52 27.74 -11.30
CA LEU A 523 1.44 26.60 -11.29
C LEU A 523 0.75 25.27 -11.67
N SER A 524 -0.56 25.15 -11.49
CA SER A 524 -1.36 24.00 -11.95
C SER A 524 -2.16 24.25 -13.23
N SER A 525 -2.40 25.50 -13.64
CA SER A 525 -3.27 25.83 -14.79
C SER A 525 -2.58 26.45 -16.01
N ILE A 526 -1.26 26.74 -15.95
CA ILE A 526 -0.45 27.13 -17.12
C ILE A 526 -0.14 25.92 -18.02
N ALA A 527 -0.23 24.69 -17.52
CA ALA A 527 -0.04 23.46 -18.30
C ALA A 527 -1.02 23.33 -19.49
N GLU A 528 -2.16 24.04 -19.48
CA GLU A 528 -3.11 23.99 -20.60
C GLU A 528 -3.09 25.22 -21.52
N ARG A 529 -2.40 26.30 -21.16
CA ARG A 529 -2.43 27.52 -21.98
C ARG A 529 -1.06 28.20 -22.06
N THR A 530 -0.58 28.24 -23.30
CA THR A 530 0.62 28.90 -23.87
C THR A 530 1.97 28.16 -23.76
N GLN A 531 2.34 27.51 -24.88
CA GLN A 531 3.70 27.10 -25.23
C GLN A 531 4.65 28.32 -25.23
N LYS A 532 5.45 28.50 -24.17
CA LYS A 532 6.65 29.36 -24.19
C LYS A 532 7.80 28.62 -23.52
N ALA A 533 8.98 28.70 -24.14
CA ALA A 533 10.09 27.80 -23.85
C ALA A 533 11.12 28.42 -22.87
N ILE A 534 11.52 27.69 -21.81
CA ILE A 534 12.50 28.08 -20.77
C ILE A 534 13.84 27.38 -20.99
N SER A 535 15.00 28.05 -20.89
CA SER A 535 16.31 27.38 -21.02
C SER A 535 16.71 26.59 -19.76
N CYS A 536 17.17 25.36 -19.90
CA CYS A 536 17.66 24.49 -18.82
C CYS A 536 19.00 23.85 -19.21
N ARG A 537 19.84 23.50 -18.22
CA ARG A 537 21.09 22.78 -18.44
C ARG A 537 21.13 21.41 -17.78
N SER A 538 21.92 20.49 -18.35
CA SER A 538 22.16 19.18 -17.72
C SER A 538 22.72 19.31 -16.32
N GLY A 539 22.21 18.50 -15.39
CA GLY A 539 22.54 18.52 -13.97
C GLY A 539 21.65 19.45 -13.14
N GLU A 540 20.96 20.41 -13.76
CA GLU A 540 19.92 21.21 -13.10
C GLU A 540 18.69 20.34 -12.79
N ILE A 541 17.96 20.68 -11.73
CA ILE A 541 16.64 20.11 -11.45
C ILE A 541 15.64 20.86 -12.31
N THR A 542 14.64 20.19 -12.87
CA THR A 542 13.55 20.81 -13.63
C THR A 542 12.23 20.22 -13.16
N SER A 543 11.15 21.01 -13.09
CA SER A 543 9.80 20.49 -12.86
C SER A 543 9.29 19.65 -14.04
N ALA A 544 8.11 19.05 -13.93
CA ALA A 544 7.46 18.34 -15.05
C ALA A 544 7.36 19.21 -16.32
N GLY A 545 7.40 18.58 -17.50
CA GLY A 545 7.33 19.25 -18.81
C GLY A 545 8.23 18.61 -19.88
N THR A 546 8.26 19.19 -21.08
CA THR A 546 9.04 18.67 -22.21
C THR A 546 10.28 19.52 -22.46
N LEU A 547 11.47 18.93 -22.29
CA LEU A 547 12.75 19.55 -22.65
C LEU A 547 13.16 19.19 -24.07
N THR A 548 13.22 20.17 -24.95
CA THR A 548 13.76 20.01 -26.30
C THR A 548 15.25 20.35 -26.29
N CYS A 549 16.11 19.41 -26.66
CA CYS A 549 17.54 19.65 -26.77
C CYS A 549 17.83 20.72 -27.82
N SER A 550 18.54 21.78 -27.41
CA SER A 550 18.82 22.93 -28.28
C SER A 550 19.73 22.59 -29.47
N ALA A 551 20.48 21.48 -29.39
CA ALA A 551 21.42 21.08 -30.44
C ALA A 551 20.83 20.13 -31.50
N CYS A 552 19.94 19.22 -31.11
CA CYS A 552 19.43 18.17 -32.01
C CYS A 552 17.91 18.02 -32.04
N GLY A 553 17.20 18.87 -31.30
CA GLY A 553 15.73 18.85 -31.21
C GLY A 553 15.16 17.65 -30.47
N ASN A 554 15.99 16.78 -29.86
CA ASN A 554 15.50 15.62 -29.14
C ASN A 554 14.75 16.03 -27.88
N GLU A 555 13.53 15.53 -27.73
CA GLU A 555 12.68 15.82 -26.58
C GLU A 555 12.93 14.85 -25.42
N LEU A 556 12.86 15.38 -24.20
CA LEU A 556 12.83 14.63 -22.95
C LEU A 556 11.56 15.02 -22.21
N HIS A 557 10.71 14.05 -21.93
CA HIS A 557 9.46 14.28 -21.21
C HIS A 557 9.64 13.93 -19.74
N PHE A 558 9.49 14.94 -18.89
CA PHE A 558 9.52 14.80 -17.44
C PHE A 558 8.09 14.76 -16.93
N LYS A 559 7.66 13.60 -16.44
CA LYS A 559 6.32 13.44 -15.83
C LYS A 559 6.24 14.05 -14.42
N LYS A 560 7.39 14.28 -13.79
CA LYS A 560 7.58 14.86 -12.46
C LYS A 560 8.89 15.64 -12.43
N THR A 561 9.14 16.38 -11.36
CA THR A 561 10.40 17.09 -11.14
C THR A 561 11.58 16.10 -11.24
N GLY A 562 12.73 16.51 -11.76
CA GLY A 562 13.87 15.60 -11.90
C GLY A 562 15.13 16.30 -12.42
N ARG A 563 16.28 15.63 -12.33
CA ARG A 563 17.54 16.17 -12.89
C ARG A 563 17.57 16.03 -14.40
N VAL A 564 17.97 17.09 -15.10
CA VAL A 564 18.13 17.11 -16.55
C VAL A 564 19.36 16.27 -16.94
N PRO A 565 19.22 15.15 -17.66
CA PRO A 565 20.36 14.39 -18.15
C PRO A 565 21.00 15.11 -19.36
N PRO A 566 22.21 14.74 -19.77
CA PRO A 566 22.72 15.06 -21.11
C PRO A 566 21.77 14.53 -22.18
N CYS A 567 21.73 15.20 -23.34
CA CYS A 567 20.84 14.76 -24.41
C CYS A 567 21.18 13.32 -24.82
N PRO A 568 20.25 12.36 -24.78
CA PRO A 568 20.54 10.96 -25.06
C PRO A 568 20.95 10.73 -26.52
N LYS A 569 20.63 11.67 -27.42
CA LYS A 569 20.91 11.59 -28.86
C LYS A 569 22.24 12.24 -29.27
N CYS A 570 22.61 13.35 -28.64
CA CYS A 570 23.80 14.12 -29.06
C CYS A 570 24.73 14.56 -27.92
N HIS A 571 24.40 14.20 -26.67
CA HIS A 571 25.12 14.55 -25.44
C HIS A 571 25.25 16.05 -25.16
N ALA A 572 24.58 16.92 -25.91
CA ALA A 572 24.50 18.34 -25.59
C ALA A 572 23.82 18.56 -24.23
N THR A 573 24.24 19.63 -23.56
CA THR A 573 23.84 19.93 -22.18
C THR A 573 22.87 21.09 -22.07
N GLU A 574 22.43 21.66 -23.19
CA GLU A 574 21.47 22.77 -23.21
C GLU A 574 20.13 22.32 -23.80
N PHE A 575 19.07 22.71 -23.11
CA PHE A 575 17.69 22.36 -23.42
C PHE A 575 16.79 23.58 -23.34
N THR A 576 15.68 23.51 -24.06
CA THR A 576 14.58 24.46 -23.97
C THR A 576 13.34 23.71 -23.53
N LYS A 577 12.82 24.03 -22.36
CA LYS A 577 11.63 23.47 -21.74
C LYS A 577 10.38 24.13 -22.24
N SER A 578 9.52 23.38 -22.89
CA SER A 578 8.12 23.77 -23.10
C SER A 578 7.26 23.13 -22.01
N TYR A 579 6.31 23.90 -21.48
CA TYR A 579 5.27 23.38 -20.59
C TYR A 579 4.11 22.83 -21.40
#